data_AF-A0A6L9PPE1-F1
#
_entry.id   AF-A0A6L9PPE1-F1
#
_cell.length_a   1.000
_cell.length_b   1.000
_cell.length_c   1.000
_cell.angle_alpha   90.00
_cell.angle_beta   90.00
_cell.angle_gamma   90.00
#
_symmetry.space_group_name_H-M   'P 1'
#
loop_
_entity.id
_entity.type
_entity.pdbx_description
1 polymer ?
#
loop_
_entity_poly.entity_id
_entity_poly.type
_entity_poly.pdbx_seq_one_letter_code
_entity_poly.pdbx_strand_id
1 'polypeptide(L)'
;MAMLDQAMAQDAGSTTIDMDAVADATASAGEKPAFYVSEQSQQRKFACGACDEFNDILGRFGHCSRCGTRSDLADFEGRSIVEIRERLKAGDAPDSAVRDAVAAFDSFIAQYGKQLAQLVPMTKQRKARLTGKAFHDLKEVRSTFSDWFDIDVCRGMPDAEINKTQVMLRRRHLYEHNGGEVDQRYLDESGDTTVKLKQVIHESAESAHALLGSLMKMAKNVHTGFHDLIPPLEGPIKAFADQTAHRR
;
A
#
# COMPACT_ATOMS: atom_id res chain seq x y z
N MET A 1 -3.49 -41.00 28.47
CA MET A 1 -2.02 -41.00 28.53
C MET A 1 -1.38 -41.68 27.31
N ALA A 2 -1.85 -42.84 26.86
CA ALA A 2 -1.21 -43.57 25.74
C ALA A 2 -1.14 -42.85 24.36
N MET A 3 -2.04 -41.90 24.05
CA MET A 3 -2.00 -41.16 22.77
C MET A 3 -0.99 -40.01 22.75
N LEU A 4 -0.67 -39.42 23.92
CA LEU A 4 0.29 -38.32 24.00
C LEU A 4 1.72 -38.83 23.80
N ASP A 5 2.01 -40.01 24.35
CA ASP A 5 3.33 -40.66 24.22
C ASP A 5 3.59 -41.16 22.79
N GLN A 6 2.54 -41.52 22.04
CA GLN A 6 2.66 -41.89 20.62
C GLN A 6 2.92 -40.68 19.70
N ALA A 7 2.36 -39.51 20.02
CA ALA A 7 2.59 -38.28 19.25
C ALA A 7 4.01 -37.71 19.47
N MET A 8 4.60 -37.93 20.65
CA MET A 8 5.95 -37.49 20.99
C MET A 8 7.05 -38.43 20.46
N ALA A 9 6.69 -39.60 19.93
CA ALA A 9 7.61 -40.64 19.45
C ALA A 9 7.81 -40.65 17.93
N GLN A 10 7.21 -39.70 17.19
CA GLN A 10 7.46 -39.57 15.75
C GLN A 10 8.67 -38.65 15.52
N ASP A 11 9.53 -39.05 14.57
CA ASP A 11 10.69 -38.29 14.08
C ASP A 11 10.36 -36.80 13.90
N ALA A 12 11.39 -35.94 13.98
CA ALA A 12 11.32 -34.48 13.85
C ALA A 12 10.52 -33.96 12.63
N GLY A 13 9.20 -34.11 12.70
CA GLY A 13 8.20 -33.72 11.73
C GLY A 13 7.29 -32.73 12.41
N SER A 14 6.99 -31.62 11.72
CA SER A 14 6.05 -30.64 12.23
C SER A 14 4.65 -31.23 12.26
N THR A 15 4.08 -31.42 13.45
CA THR A 15 2.65 -31.71 13.60
C THR A 15 1.88 -30.39 13.64
N THR A 16 1.08 -30.12 12.62
CA THR A 16 0.17 -28.96 12.63
C THR A 16 -1.10 -29.32 13.39
N ILE A 17 -1.30 -28.69 14.54
CA ILE A 17 -2.54 -28.81 15.32
C ILE A 17 -3.45 -27.64 14.92
N ASP A 18 -4.56 -27.96 14.27
CA ASP A 18 -5.62 -27.00 14.01
C ASP A 18 -6.49 -26.87 15.27
N MET A 19 -6.28 -25.79 16.01
CA MET A 19 -6.99 -25.54 17.27
C MET A 19 -8.49 -25.27 17.04
N ASP A 20 -8.89 -24.75 15.89
CA ASP A 20 -10.30 -24.55 15.54
C ASP A 20 -10.97 -25.91 15.29
N ALA A 21 -10.30 -26.80 14.54
CA ALA A 21 -10.81 -28.15 14.31
C ALA A 21 -10.89 -28.97 15.61
N VAL A 22 -9.90 -28.86 16.50
CA VAL A 22 -9.93 -29.49 17.83
C VAL A 22 -11.09 -28.94 18.65
N ALA A 23 -11.33 -27.64 18.60
CA ALA A 23 -12.39 -27.02 19.38
C ALA A 23 -13.80 -27.28 18.82
N ASP A 24 -13.98 -27.30 17.51
CA ASP A 24 -15.25 -27.67 16.88
C ASP A 24 -15.58 -29.15 17.11
N ALA A 25 -14.57 -30.02 17.21
CA ALA A 25 -14.78 -31.39 17.66
C ALA A 25 -15.32 -31.45 19.10
N THR A 26 -14.85 -30.58 20.00
CA THR A 26 -15.36 -30.51 21.38
C THR A 26 -16.74 -29.85 21.53
N ALA A 27 -17.17 -29.06 20.53
CA ALA A 27 -18.49 -28.42 20.51
C ALA A 27 -19.66 -29.42 20.50
N SER A 28 -19.42 -30.63 19.99
CA SER A 28 -20.41 -31.71 19.94
C SER A 28 -20.67 -32.37 21.31
N ALA A 29 -19.86 -32.08 22.34
CA ALA A 29 -19.92 -32.70 23.66
C ALA A 29 -20.49 -31.79 24.78
N GLY A 30 -20.85 -30.55 24.48
CA GLY A 30 -21.42 -29.61 25.47
C GLY A 30 -21.29 -28.14 25.07
N GLU A 31 -21.81 -27.25 25.93
CA GLU A 31 -21.75 -25.80 25.73
C GLU A 31 -20.29 -25.31 25.77
N LYS A 32 -19.87 -24.55 24.74
CA LYS A 32 -18.48 -24.05 24.64
C LYS A 32 -18.16 -23.18 25.88
N PRO A 33 -16.99 -23.35 26.52
CA PRO A 33 -16.63 -22.57 27.70
C PRO A 33 -16.68 -21.06 27.43
N ALA A 34 -17.02 -20.24 28.43
CA ALA A 34 -17.18 -18.78 28.24
C ALA A 34 -15.90 -18.05 27.79
N PHE A 35 -14.73 -18.67 27.96
CA PHE A 35 -13.43 -18.16 27.48
C PHE A 35 -13.09 -18.65 26.06
N TYR A 36 -13.93 -19.49 25.45
CA TYR A 36 -13.73 -19.96 24.10
C TYR A 36 -14.10 -18.86 23.11
N VAL A 37 -13.11 -18.42 22.35
CA VAL A 37 -13.27 -17.49 21.23
C VAL A 37 -12.64 -18.15 20.02
N SER A 38 -13.45 -18.53 19.03
CA SER A 38 -12.92 -18.98 17.73
C SER A 38 -12.30 -17.80 17.00
N GLU A 39 -11.16 -18.00 16.36
CA GLU A 39 -10.56 -16.97 15.53
C GLU A 39 -11.53 -16.62 14.40
N GLN A 40 -11.96 -15.36 14.35
CA GLN A 40 -12.77 -14.88 13.24
C GLN A 40 -11.84 -14.47 12.12
N SER A 41 -12.08 -15.02 10.93
CA SER A 41 -11.47 -14.50 9.70
C SER A 41 -11.71 -13.00 9.61
N GLN A 42 -10.66 -12.25 9.31
CA GLN A 42 -10.73 -10.80 9.20
C GLN A 42 -11.00 -10.37 7.75
N GLN A 43 -10.97 -9.05 7.53
CA GLN A 43 -11.34 -8.43 6.24
C GLN A 43 -10.30 -8.67 5.15
N ARG A 44 -9.02 -8.79 5.52
CA ARG A 44 -7.94 -8.83 4.55
C ARG A 44 -6.90 -9.90 4.87
N LYS A 45 -6.83 -10.87 3.95
CA LYS A 45 -5.83 -11.94 3.92
C LYS A 45 -4.73 -11.63 2.92
N PHE A 46 -3.47 -11.80 3.31
CA PHE A 46 -2.33 -11.71 2.39
C PHE A 46 -1.11 -12.48 2.91
N ALA A 47 -0.29 -12.97 1.99
CA ALA A 47 1.06 -13.44 2.32
C ALA A 47 2.05 -12.28 2.24
N CYS A 48 2.96 -12.18 3.21
CA CYS A 48 3.96 -11.14 3.24
C CYS A 48 4.99 -11.34 2.11
N GLY A 49 5.15 -10.37 1.21
CA GLY A 49 6.13 -10.49 0.11
C GLY A 49 7.60 -10.60 0.54
N ALA A 50 7.92 -10.32 1.82
CA ALA A 50 9.28 -10.38 2.35
C ALA A 50 9.62 -11.69 3.09
N CYS A 51 8.67 -12.30 3.80
CA CYS A 51 8.91 -13.51 4.61
C CYS A 51 7.85 -14.60 4.43
N ASP A 52 6.91 -14.41 3.51
CA ASP A 52 5.79 -15.31 3.17
C ASP A 52 4.84 -15.66 4.31
N GLU A 53 4.91 -14.91 5.42
CA GLU A 53 3.99 -15.10 6.53
C GLU A 53 2.56 -14.78 6.11
N PHE A 54 1.63 -15.67 6.44
CA PHE A 54 0.21 -15.43 6.27
C PHE A 54 -0.30 -14.43 7.30
N ASN A 55 -1.01 -13.41 6.84
CA ASN A 55 -1.58 -12.36 7.67
C ASN A 55 -3.08 -12.25 7.38
N ASP A 56 -3.89 -12.19 8.45
CA ASP A 56 -5.31 -11.89 8.41
C ASP A 56 -5.60 -10.66 9.28
N ILE A 57 -5.89 -9.52 8.65
CA ILE A 57 -5.96 -8.21 9.30
C ILE A 57 -7.33 -7.54 9.14
N LEU A 58 -7.65 -6.67 10.11
CA LEU A 58 -8.72 -5.69 9.97
C LEU A 58 -8.25 -4.50 9.13
N GLY A 59 -9.12 -4.04 8.23
CA GLY A 59 -8.80 -2.97 7.30
C GLY A 59 -7.97 -3.44 6.10
N ARG A 60 -7.46 -2.48 5.34
CA ARG A 60 -6.78 -2.72 4.06
C ARG A 60 -5.26 -2.86 4.18
N PHE A 61 -4.66 -2.11 5.11
CA PHE A 61 -3.21 -1.94 5.22
C PHE A 61 -2.74 -2.36 6.61
N GLY A 62 -1.56 -2.98 6.70
CA GLY A 62 -1.01 -3.44 7.97
C GLY A 62 0.45 -3.83 7.89
N HIS A 63 1.02 -4.12 9.06
CA HIS A 63 2.35 -4.72 9.19
C HIS A 63 2.22 -6.25 9.14
N CYS A 64 3.24 -6.90 8.57
CA CYS A 64 3.42 -8.33 8.74
C CYS A 64 3.65 -8.64 10.22
N SER A 65 2.86 -9.57 10.78
CA SER A 65 2.96 -10.04 12.16
C SER A 65 4.34 -10.59 12.52
N ARG A 66 5.07 -11.09 11.54
CA ARG A 66 6.37 -11.74 11.75
C ARG A 66 7.58 -10.85 11.47
N CYS A 67 7.67 -10.23 10.29
CA CYS A 67 8.83 -9.40 9.94
C CYS A 67 8.60 -7.89 10.09
N GLY A 68 7.37 -7.44 10.34
CA GLY A 68 7.06 -6.01 10.44
C GLY A 68 7.05 -5.24 9.11
N THR A 69 7.33 -5.88 7.98
CA THR A 69 7.21 -5.25 6.65
C THR A 69 5.77 -4.80 6.40
N ARG A 70 5.60 -3.59 5.85
CA ARG A 70 4.28 -3.05 5.51
C ARG A 70 3.71 -3.69 4.24
N SER A 71 2.42 -3.98 4.24
CA SER A 71 1.72 -4.59 3.10
C SER A 71 1.25 -3.58 2.04
N ASP A 72 1.33 -2.28 2.33
CA ASP A 72 0.79 -1.22 1.49
C ASP A 72 1.36 -1.24 0.07
N LEU A 73 2.66 -1.52 -0.10
CA LEU A 73 3.26 -1.56 -1.44
C LEU A 73 2.73 -2.75 -2.25
N ALA A 74 2.62 -3.92 -1.61
CA ALA A 74 2.08 -5.11 -2.26
C ALA A 74 0.58 -4.96 -2.61
N ASP A 75 -0.21 -4.28 -1.76
CA ASP A 75 -1.59 -3.89 -2.06
C ASP A 75 -1.66 -2.92 -3.24
N PHE A 76 -0.83 -1.88 -3.24
CA PHE A 76 -0.83 -0.87 -4.29
C PHE A 76 -0.42 -1.46 -5.64
N GLU A 77 0.71 -2.16 -5.70
CA GLU A 77 1.24 -2.73 -6.95
C GLU A 77 0.46 -3.94 -7.42
N GLY A 78 0.16 -4.87 -6.52
CA GLY A 78 -0.41 -6.17 -6.86
C GLY A 78 -1.94 -6.18 -7.00
N ARG A 79 -2.63 -5.16 -6.50
CA ARG A 79 -4.09 -5.02 -6.62
C ARG A 79 -4.50 -3.72 -7.29
N SER A 80 -4.26 -2.58 -6.65
CA SER A 80 -4.78 -1.29 -7.13
C SER A 80 -4.35 -0.98 -8.57
N ILE A 81 -3.05 -1.05 -8.84
CA ILE A 81 -2.52 -0.75 -10.18
C ILE A 81 -2.94 -1.82 -11.19
N VAL A 82 -2.97 -3.09 -10.80
CA VAL A 82 -3.42 -4.19 -11.68
C VAL A 82 -4.89 -4.02 -12.07
N GLU A 83 -5.76 -3.80 -11.09
CA GLU A 83 -7.19 -3.58 -11.31
C GLU A 83 -7.44 -2.37 -12.23
N ILE A 84 -6.71 -1.27 -12.04
CA ILE A 84 -6.84 -0.09 -12.92
C ILE A 84 -6.33 -0.40 -14.34
N ARG A 85 -5.23 -1.15 -14.48
CA ARG A 85 -4.70 -1.54 -15.80
C ARG A 85 -5.65 -2.47 -16.55
N GLU A 86 -6.22 -3.47 -15.88
CA GLU A 86 -7.21 -4.35 -16.50
C GLU A 86 -8.49 -3.57 -16.83
N ARG A 87 -8.90 -2.65 -15.94
CA ARG A 87 -9.84 -1.54 -16.19
C ARG A 87 -9.69 -0.92 -17.58
N LEU A 88 -8.51 -0.33 -17.75
CA LEU A 88 -8.15 0.45 -18.92
C LEU A 88 -8.04 -0.42 -20.19
N LYS A 89 -7.52 -1.65 -20.08
CA LYS A 89 -7.50 -2.61 -21.20
C LYS A 89 -8.89 -3.05 -21.64
N ALA A 90 -9.84 -3.15 -20.70
CA ALA A 90 -11.22 -3.50 -21.00
C ALA A 90 -12.02 -2.34 -21.63
N GLY A 91 -11.40 -1.16 -21.81
CA GLY A 91 -12.02 0.01 -22.45
C GLY A 91 -12.67 0.99 -21.47
N ASP A 92 -12.34 0.93 -20.18
CA ASP A 92 -12.75 1.97 -19.22
C ASP A 92 -12.15 3.34 -19.60
N ALA A 93 -12.83 4.42 -19.21
CA ALA A 93 -12.42 5.77 -19.57
C ALA A 93 -11.04 6.10 -18.95
N PRO A 94 -10.05 6.58 -19.73
CA PRO A 94 -8.73 6.95 -19.21
C PRO A 94 -8.79 7.99 -18.08
N ASP A 95 -9.75 8.92 -18.14
CA ASP A 95 -10.00 9.93 -17.11
C ASP A 95 -10.32 9.29 -15.75
N SER A 96 -11.17 8.25 -15.76
CA SER A 96 -11.50 7.45 -14.55
C SER A 96 -10.27 6.72 -14.04
N ALA A 97 -9.44 6.15 -14.94
CA ALA A 97 -8.21 5.47 -14.55
C ALA A 97 -7.22 6.42 -13.88
N VAL A 98 -7.05 7.64 -14.38
CA VAL A 98 -6.19 8.67 -13.76
C VAL A 98 -6.72 9.06 -12.38
N ARG A 99 -8.02 9.37 -12.28
CA ARG A 99 -8.65 9.69 -10.99
C ARG A 99 -8.40 8.59 -9.96
N ASP A 100 -8.73 7.35 -10.31
CA ASP A 100 -8.63 6.21 -9.40
C ASP A 100 -7.17 5.91 -9.02
N ALA A 101 -6.23 6.05 -9.97
CA ALA A 101 -4.81 5.88 -9.72
C ALA A 101 -4.26 6.88 -8.71
N VAL A 102 -4.61 8.16 -8.88
CA VAL A 102 -4.20 9.22 -7.94
C VAL A 102 -4.86 9.03 -6.58
N ALA A 103 -6.15 8.68 -6.53
CA ALA A 103 -6.84 8.40 -5.26
C ALA A 103 -6.23 7.20 -4.50
N ALA A 104 -5.85 6.13 -5.23
CA ALA A 104 -5.16 4.99 -4.66
C ALA A 104 -3.77 5.36 -4.14
N PHE A 105 -3.01 6.18 -4.88
CA PHE A 105 -1.70 6.66 -4.46
C PHE A 105 -1.79 7.57 -3.23
N ASP A 106 -2.72 8.54 -3.21
CA ASP A 106 -3.02 9.39 -2.05
C ASP A 106 -3.30 8.55 -0.80
N SER A 107 -4.11 7.50 -0.95
CA SER A 107 -4.42 6.58 0.14
C SER A 107 -3.19 5.84 0.64
N PHE A 108 -2.34 5.34 -0.28
CA PHE A 108 -1.09 4.65 0.01
C PHE A 108 -0.13 5.56 0.80
N ILE A 109 0.22 6.72 0.27
CA ILE A 109 1.23 7.60 0.86
C ILE A 109 0.73 8.24 2.17
N ALA A 110 -0.57 8.46 2.31
CA ALA A 110 -1.17 8.90 3.57
C ALA A 110 -0.94 7.89 4.71
N GLN A 111 -0.90 6.58 4.43
CA GLN A 111 -0.57 5.59 5.45
C GLN A 111 0.88 5.74 5.93
N TYR A 112 1.83 5.92 5.02
CA TYR A 112 3.22 6.18 5.40
C TYR A 112 3.37 7.47 6.18
N GLY A 113 2.69 8.55 5.77
CA GLY A 113 2.65 9.79 6.52
C GLY A 113 2.12 9.61 7.96
N LYS A 114 1.04 8.83 8.14
CA LYS A 114 0.50 8.50 9.46
C LYS A 114 1.50 7.71 10.32
N GLN A 115 2.18 6.73 9.73
CA GLN A 115 3.17 5.93 10.45
C GLN A 115 4.38 6.77 10.87
N LEU A 116 4.92 7.59 9.96
CA LEU A 116 6.02 8.49 10.28
C LEU A 116 5.61 9.49 11.37
N ALA A 117 4.38 10.02 11.34
CA ALA A 117 3.85 10.89 12.38
C ALA A 117 3.72 10.21 13.76
N GLN A 118 3.52 8.89 13.78
CA GLN A 118 3.41 8.08 14.99
C GLN A 118 4.78 7.69 15.55
N LEU A 119 5.70 7.27 14.68
CA LEU A 119 6.97 6.64 15.06
C LEU A 119 8.11 7.65 15.21
N VAL A 120 8.08 8.78 14.48
CA VAL A 120 9.11 9.81 14.55
C VAL A 120 8.66 10.96 15.48
N PRO A 121 9.43 11.31 16.52
CA PRO A 121 9.13 12.46 17.36
C PRO A 121 9.09 13.76 16.55
N MET A 122 7.97 14.49 16.63
CA MET A 122 7.79 15.77 15.95
C MET A 122 6.73 16.64 16.65
N THR A 123 6.75 17.95 16.37
CA THR A 123 5.78 18.90 16.95
C THR A 123 4.37 18.65 16.43
N LYS A 124 3.34 19.08 17.19
CA LYS A 124 1.93 18.94 16.80
C LYS A 124 1.63 19.53 15.41
N GLN A 125 2.25 20.66 15.09
CA GLN A 125 2.10 21.33 13.79
C GLN A 125 2.67 20.48 12.64
N ARG A 126 3.85 19.85 12.83
CA ARG A 126 4.43 18.95 11.83
C ARG A 126 3.59 17.70 11.63
N LYS A 127 3.06 17.11 12.72
CA LYS A 127 2.12 15.97 12.62
C LYS A 127 0.90 16.34 11.78
N ALA A 128 0.26 17.47 12.10
CA ALA A 128 -0.92 17.93 11.36
C ALA A 128 -0.62 18.19 9.88
N ARG A 129 0.54 18.77 9.55
CA ARG A 129 0.96 18.99 8.15
C ARG A 129 1.18 17.68 7.41
N LEU A 130 1.77 16.68 8.05
CA LEU A 130 2.06 15.37 7.44
C LEU A 130 0.79 14.53 7.25
N THR A 131 -0.18 14.60 8.17
CA THR A 131 -1.40 13.76 8.12
C THR A 131 -2.61 14.45 7.50
N GLY A 132 -2.61 15.79 7.41
CA GLY A 132 -3.78 16.58 7.02
C GLY A 132 -3.83 17.00 5.55
N LYS A 133 -2.81 16.69 4.74
CA LYS A 133 -2.75 17.11 3.34
C LYS A 133 -3.12 15.98 2.37
N ALA A 134 -3.83 16.33 1.31
CA ALA A 134 -4.06 15.47 0.14
C ALA A 134 -2.87 15.58 -0.81
N PHE A 135 -2.45 14.47 -1.42
CA PHE A 135 -1.15 14.33 -2.10
C PHE A 135 -1.14 14.79 -3.57
N HIS A 136 -2.19 15.49 -4.00
CA HIS A 136 -2.27 16.15 -5.30
C HIS A 136 -1.17 17.23 -5.52
N ASP A 137 -0.49 17.70 -4.47
CA ASP A 137 0.68 18.59 -4.55
C ASP A 137 2.00 17.82 -4.45
N LEU A 138 2.52 17.35 -5.60
CA LEU A 138 3.78 16.60 -5.64
C LEU A 138 4.97 17.38 -5.06
N LYS A 139 5.02 18.70 -5.28
CA LYS A 139 6.16 19.52 -4.86
C LYS A 139 6.23 19.59 -3.33
N GLU A 140 5.10 19.84 -2.69
CA GLU A 140 4.98 19.86 -1.24
C GLU A 140 5.22 18.49 -0.60
N VAL A 141 4.74 17.41 -1.26
CA VAL A 141 4.97 16.04 -0.80
C VAL A 141 6.46 15.71 -0.86
N ARG A 142 7.10 16.01 -1.98
CA ARG A 142 8.53 15.77 -2.17
C ARG A 142 9.37 16.55 -1.17
N SER A 143 9.10 17.84 -0.97
CA SER A 143 9.82 18.64 0.03
C SER A 143 9.60 18.10 1.44
N THR A 144 8.38 17.75 1.81
CA THR A 144 8.08 17.23 3.15
C THR A 144 8.80 15.90 3.41
N PHE A 145 8.75 14.95 2.48
CA PHE A 145 9.40 13.64 2.64
C PHE A 145 10.92 13.74 2.58
N SER A 146 11.45 14.54 1.67
CA SER A 146 12.90 14.72 1.52
C SER A 146 13.49 15.50 2.69
N ASP A 147 12.93 16.66 3.02
CA ASP A 147 13.52 17.57 4.01
C ASP A 147 13.40 17.03 5.44
N TRP A 148 12.36 16.24 5.75
CA TRP A 148 12.12 15.76 7.11
C TRP A 148 12.62 14.35 7.37
N PHE A 149 12.68 13.52 6.33
CA PHE A 149 12.95 12.08 6.46
C PHE A 149 14.03 11.57 5.50
N ASP A 150 14.61 12.43 4.65
CA ASP A 150 15.58 12.04 3.62
C ASP A 150 15.03 11.02 2.59
N ILE A 151 13.72 11.08 2.35
CA ILE A 151 13.02 10.22 1.39
C ILE A 151 12.72 11.02 0.12
N ASP A 152 13.51 10.84 -0.93
CA ASP A 152 13.17 11.40 -2.25
C ASP A 152 12.14 10.51 -2.95
N VAL A 153 10.88 10.94 -2.92
CA VAL A 153 9.73 10.27 -3.55
C VAL A 153 9.94 10.11 -5.07
N CYS A 154 10.68 11.01 -5.70
CA CYS A 154 10.92 11.00 -7.15
C CYS A 154 12.32 10.46 -7.52
N ARG A 155 13.01 9.76 -6.59
CA ARG A 155 14.34 9.20 -6.83
C ARG A 155 14.37 8.40 -8.13
N GLY A 156 15.34 8.72 -9.00
CA GLY A 156 15.54 8.04 -10.28
C GLY A 156 14.55 8.41 -11.39
N MET A 157 13.64 9.36 -11.17
CA MET A 157 12.76 9.89 -12.22
C MET A 157 13.41 11.11 -12.90
N PRO A 158 13.39 11.21 -14.24
CA PRO A 158 13.85 12.41 -14.94
C PRO A 158 12.88 13.57 -14.74
N ASP A 159 13.37 14.81 -14.79
CA ASP A 159 12.56 16.02 -14.56
C ASP A 159 11.33 16.12 -15.49
N ALA A 160 11.47 15.67 -16.74
CA ALA A 160 10.35 15.64 -17.68
C ALA A 160 9.23 14.66 -17.25
N GLU A 161 9.57 13.54 -16.61
CA GLU A 161 8.59 12.61 -16.04
C GLU A 161 7.94 13.24 -14.81
N ILE A 162 8.75 13.81 -13.90
CA ILE A 162 8.26 14.48 -12.68
C ILE A 162 7.26 15.60 -13.02
N ASN A 163 7.59 16.47 -13.97
CA ASN A 163 6.72 17.57 -14.38
C ASN A 163 5.40 17.06 -14.96
N LYS A 164 5.44 16.01 -15.78
CA LYS A 164 4.22 15.37 -16.32
C LYS A 164 3.38 14.75 -15.20
N THR A 165 4.00 14.03 -14.26
CA THR A 165 3.29 13.44 -13.11
C THR A 165 2.65 14.52 -12.25
N GLN A 166 3.34 15.64 -12.01
CA GLN A 166 2.79 16.76 -11.24
C GLN A 166 1.51 17.33 -11.89
N VAL A 167 1.53 17.55 -13.21
CA VAL A 167 0.34 18.01 -13.94
C VAL A 167 -0.81 16.99 -13.82
N MET A 168 -0.53 15.71 -14.04
CA MET A 168 -1.53 14.63 -13.93
C MET A 168 -2.15 14.52 -12.54
N LEU A 169 -1.36 14.65 -11.47
CA LEU A 169 -1.85 14.64 -10.09
C LEU A 169 -2.84 15.78 -9.83
N ARG A 170 -2.62 16.96 -10.44
CA ARG A 170 -3.56 18.08 -10.37
C ARG A 170 -4.82 17.83 -11.20
N ARG A 171 -4.72 17.18 -12.36
CA ARG A 171 -5.87 16.88 -13.23
C ARG A 171 -6.93 16.00 -12.57
N ARG A 172 -6.59 15.20 -11.54
CA ARG A 172 -7.58 14.52 -10.70
C ARG A 172 -8.70 15.46 -10.25
N HIS A 173 -8.39 16.68 -9.83
CA HIS A 173 -9.42 17.61 -9.35
C HIS A 173 -10.41 17.98 -10.46
N LEU A 174 -9.95 18.06 -11.70
CA LEU A 174 -10.80 18.35 -12.85
C LEU A 174 -11.76 17.19 -13.11
N TYR A 175 -11.26 15.95 -13.06
CA TYR A 175 -12.07 14.75 -13.26
C TYR A 175 -13.04 14.45 -12.10
N GLU A 176 -12.69 14.83 -10.87
CA GLU A 176 -13.55 14.63 -9.70
C GLU A 176 -14.65 15.69 -9.55
N HIS A 177 -14.35 16.94 -9.92
CA HIS A 177 -15.22 18.06 -9.55
C HIS A 177 -15.81 18.82 -10.74
N ASN A 178 -15.12 18.87 -11.88
CA ASN A 178 -15.50 19.71 -13.01
C ASN A 178 -15.74 18.91 -14.30
N GLY A 179 -15.85 17.58 -14.23
CA GLY A 179 -16.06 16.73 -15.41
C GLY A 179 -14.97 16.87 -16.48
N GLY A 180 -13.75 17.23 -16.09
CA GLY A 180 -12.63 17.50 -17.00
C GLY A 180 -12.57 18.94 -17.54
N GLU A 181 -13.46 19.85 -17.13
CA GLU A 181 -13.40 21.26 -17.52
C GLU A 181 -12.36 22.03 -16.69
N VAL A 182 -11.35 22.58 -17.36
CA VAL A 182 -10.27 23.39 -16.77
C VAL A 182 -10.84 24.62 -16.07
N ASP A 183 -10.58 24.74 -14.77
CA ASP A 183 -10.89 25.93 -13.98
C ASP A 183 -9.65 26.78 -13.67
N GLN A 184 -9.86 27.92 -13.02
CA GLN A 184 -8.78 28.83 -12.66
C GLN A 184 -7.82 28.22 -11.64
N ARG A 185 -8.36 27.42 -10.71
CA ARG A 185 -7.56 26.76 -9.66
C ARG A 185 -6.55 25.80 -10.27
N TYR A 186 -6.94 25.02 -11.27
CA TYR A 186 -6.04 24.16 -12.03
C TYR A 186 -4.88 24.95 -12.62
N LEU A 187 -5.18 26.03 -13.34
CA LEU A 187 -4.17 26.83 -14.05
C LEU A 187 -3.17 27.44 -13.07
N ASP A 188 -3.67 27.99 -11.96
CA ASP A 188 -2.86 28.62 -10.92
C ASP A 188 -1.95 27.60 -10.20
N GLU A 189 -2.46 26.39 -9.91
CA GLU A 189 -1.74 25.38 -9.15
C GLU A 189 -0.83 24.47 -10.01
N SER A 190 -1.21 24.19 -11.25
CA SER A 190 -0.47 23.29 -12.15
C SER A 190 0.60 24.01 -12.97
N GLY A 191 0.39 25.29 -13.29
CA GLY A 191 1.21 26.02 -14.25
C GLY A 191 1.14 25.46 -15.67
N ASP A 192 0.10 24.68 -16.00
CA ASP A 192 -0.09 24.09 -17.33
C ASP A 192 -0.47 25.17 -18.35
N THR A 193 0.48 25.52 -19.22
CA THR A 193 0.28 26.52 -20.29
C THR A 193 -0.28 25.91 -21.58
N THR A 194 -0.57 24.61 -21.61
CA THR A 194 -1.01 23.90 -22.82
C THR A 194 -2.53 23.89 -23.00
N VAL A 195 -3.27 24.33 -21.98
CA VAL A 195 -4.74 24.34 -21.97
C VAL A 195 -5.28 25.73 -21.63
N LYS A 196 -6.56 25.97 -21.91
CA LYS A 196 -7.25 27.24 -21.64
C LYS A 196 -8.35 27.06 -20.60
N LEU A 197 -8.69 28.14 -19.90
CA LEU A 197 -9.85 28.17 -19.01
C LEU A 197 -11.11 27.73 -19.76
N LYS A 198 -11.93 26.87 -19.14
CA LYS A 198 -13.12 26.22 -19.71
C LYS A 198 -12.88 25.22 -20.83
N GLN A 199 -11.63 24.88 -21.14
CA GLN A 199 -11.34 23.77 -22.05
C GLN A 199 -11.64 22.45 -21.35
N VAL A 200 -12.36 21.55 -22.02
CA VAL A 200 -12.49 20.17 -21.56
C VAL A 200 -11.26 19.38 -21.97
N ILE A 201 -10.65 18.68 -21.03
CA ILE A 201 -9.49 17.82 -21.26
C ILE A 201 -9.88 16.36 -21.09
N HIS A 202 -9.27 15.49 -21.91
CA HIS A 202 -9.40 14.04 -21.82
C HIS A 202 -8.02 13.41 -21.90
N GLU A 203 -7.85 12.33 -21.16
CA GLU A 203 -6.63 11.54 -21.15
C GLU A 203 -6.67 10.44 -22.20
N SER A 204 -5.47 10.05 -22.65
CA SER A 204 -5.29 8.87 -23.49
C SER A 204 -4.91 7.66 -22.63
N ALA A 205 -5.12 6.45 -23.15
CA ALA A 205 -4.71 5.23 -22.45
C ALA A 205 -3.19 5.20 -22.20
N GLU A 206 -2.40 5.71 -23.14
CA GLU A 206 -0.95 5.82 -23.01
C GLU A 206 -0.56 6.74 -21.84
N SER A 207 -1.25 7.87 -21.72
CA SER A 207 -1.00 8.85 -20.67
C SER A 207 -1.37 8.31 -19.28
N ALA A 208 -2.48 7.57 -19.17
CA ALA A 208 -2.89 6.89 -17.95
C ALA A 208 -1.90 5.77 -17.57
N HIS A 209 -1.44 4.96 -18.53
CA HIS A 209 -0.41 3.95 -18.29
C HIS A 209 0.93 4.57 -17.84
N ALA A 210 1.34 5.68 -18.43
CA ALA A 210 2.55 6.40 -18.02
C ALA A 210 2.44 6.93 -16.59
N LEU A 211 1.27 7.46 -16.19
CA LEU A 211 1.01 7.86 -14.82
C LEU A 211 1.11 6.67 -13.85
N LEU A 212 0.45 5.56 -14.15
CA LEU A 212 0.51 4.34 -13.33
C LEU A 212 1.96 3.87 -13.12
N GLY A 213 2.78 3.92 -14.17
CA GLY A 213 4.22 3.60 -14.08
C GLY A 213 4.98 4.56 -13.16
N SER A 214 4.70 5.86 -13.25
CA SER A 214 5.33 6.90 -12.41
C SER A 214 4.96 6.72 -10.94
N LEU A 215 3.67 6.48 -10.66
CA LEU A 215 3.17 6.26 -9.29
C LEU A 215 3.75 4.99 -8.66
N MET A 216 3.97 3.92 -9.43
CA MET A 216 4.66 2.72 -8.94
C MET A 216 6.10 3.04 -8.51
N LYS A 217 6.86 3.79 -9.31
CA LYS A 217 8.24 4.20 -8.94
C LYS A 217 8.22 5.00 -7.63
N MET A 218 7.31 5.97 -7.53
CA MET A 218 7.16 6.79 -6.33
C MET A 218 6.77 5.96 -5.10
N ALA A 219 5.85 5.00 -5.26
CA ALA A 219 5.44 4.12 -4.17
C ALA A 219 6.60 3.25 -3.67
N LYS A 220 7.43 2.71 -4.58
CA LYS A 220 8.65 1.98 -4.22
C LYS A 220 9.63 2.87 -3.47
N ASN A 221 9.88 4.09 -3.94
CA ASN A 221 10.79 5.03 -3.29
C ASN A 221 10.36 5.35 -1.87
N VAL A 222 9.07 5.61 -1.65
CA VAL A 222 8.50 5.84 -0.31
C VAL A 222 8.62 4.61 0.58
N HIS A 223 8.28 3.43 0.05
CA HIS A 223 8.35 2.17 0.80
C HIS A 223 9.77 1.85 1.24
N THR A 224 10.74 1.92 0.32
CA THR A 224 12.16 1.69 0.62
C THR A 224 12.66 2.72 1.62
N GLY A 225 12.45 4.02 1.37
CA GLY A 225 12.91 5.07 2.29
C GLY A 225 12.28 4.98 3.68
N PHE A 226 11.02 4.54 3.78
CA PHE A 226 10.39 4.27 5.08
C PHE A 226 11.07 3.11 5.81
N HIS A 227 11.37 2.01 5.10
CA HIS A 227 12.02 0.85 5.69
C HIS A 227 13.52 1.04 5.94
N ASP A 228 14.16 2.03 5.30
CA ASP A 228 15.51 2.47 5.69
C ASP A 228 15.49 3.14 7.07
N LEU A 229 14.43 3.89 7.40
CA LEU A 229 14.25 4.52 8.72
C LEU A 229 13.72 3.56 9.78
N ILE A 230 12.79 2.68 9.39
CA ILE A 230 12.09 1.74 10.26
C ILE A 230 12.24 0.34 9.65
N PRO A 231 13.38 -0.32 9.91
CA PRO A 231 13.71 -1.57 9.25
C PRO A 231 12.81 -2.72 9.71
N PRO A 232 12.43 -3.63 8.80
CA PRO A 232 11.80 -4.88 9.18
C PRO A 232 12.80 -5.80 9.92
N LEU A 233 12.27 -6.80 10.61
CA LEU A 233 13.09 -7.80 11.28
C LEU A 233 13.76 -8.71 10.24
N GLU A 234 15.09 -8.70 10.21
CA GLU A 234 15.87 -9.47 9.24
C GLU A 234 15.78 -10.99 9.44
N GLY A 235 15.67 -11.46 10.68
CA GLY A 235 15.69 -12.89 11.01
C GLY A 235 14.63 -13.70 10.24
N PRO A 236 13.35 -13.33 10.31
CA PRO A 236 12.30 -13.97 9.52
C PRO A 236 12.52 -13.94 8.00
N ILE A 237 13.05 -12.84 7.49
CA ILE A 237 13.29 -12.66 6.05
C ILE A 237 14.40 -13.61 5.58
N LYS A 238 15.51 -13.68 6.32
CA LYS A 238 16.63 -14.60 6.03
C LYS A 238 16.18 -16.06 6.12
N ALA A 239 15.46 -16.43 7.18
CA ALA A 239 14.95 -17.78 7.34
C ALA A 239 14.06 -18.23 6.17
N PHE A 240 13.22 -17.32 5.64
CA PHE A 240 12.41 -17.60 4.46
C PHE A 240 13.27 -17.75 3.19
N ALA A 241 14.26 -16.88 2.99
CA ALA A 241 15.19 -16.97 1.86
C ALA A 241 15.98 -18.28 1.85
N ASP A 242 16.47 -18.72 3.01
CA ASP A 242 17.19 -20.00 3.14
C ASP A 242 16.28 -21.19 2.85
N GLN A 243 15.04 -21.18 3.36
CA GLN A 243 14.05 -22.22 3.07
C GLN A 243 13.71 -22.32 1.58
N THR A 244 13.63 -21.19 0.87
CA THR A 244 13.36 -21.18 -0.58
C THR A 244 14.58 -21.60 -1.39
N ALA A 245 15.80 -21.28 -0.94
CA ALA A 245 17.03 -21.72 -1.58
C ALA A 245 17.22 -23.25 -1.46
N HIS A 246 16.89 -23.85 -0.32
CA HIS A 246 16.96 -25.31 -0.12
C HIS A 246 15.89 -26.11 -0.87
N ARG A 247 14.84 -25.46 -1.37
CA ARG A 247 13.75 -26.08 -2.15
C ARG A 247 13.98 -26.03 -3.67
N ARG A 248 15.03 -25.37 -4.14
CA ARG A 248 15.43 -25.31 -5.57
C ARG A 248 16.56 -26.30 -5.84
#